data_AF-A0A8C6UDV0-F1
#
_entry.id   AF-A0A8C6UDV0-F1
#
_cell.length_a   1.000
_cell.length_b   1.000
_cell.length_c   1.000
_cell.angle_alpha   90.00
_cell.angle_beta   90.00
_cell.angle_gamma   90.00
#
_symmetry.space_group_name_H-M   'P 1'
#
loop_
_entity.id
_entity.type
_entity.pdbx_description
1 polymer ?
#
loop_
_entity_poly.entity_id
_entity_poly.type
_entity_poly.pdbx_seq_one_letter_code
_entity_poly.pdbx_strand_id
1 'polypeptide(L)'
;MINPERNLPLSIIISMPIVTIVYVLTNLAYFTTISPEAMIESEAVAVSFGEYHLGVMCWLIPVFVGLSCFGAVNGSLFTSARLFYAGAREGQLPAALGLVHTDLFTPVPSLIFTCCLSMMYAVSQDIFSVINLFSFFTWIWVGMAIAGLLWLRFKKPDLRRPIKVYLFIPVTFVVSCVFMIVVSFWAAPFECLVGSSIILPGFPAYLLGFKCKKPRVVRKMLGEYRTECLNCQKLLVFQLFFSRIEKF
;
A
#
# COMPACT_ATOMS: atom_id res chain seq x y z
N MET A 1 5.69 -1.68 21.94
CA MET A 1 5.09 -3.00 22.20
C MET A 1 5.85 -3.65 23.35
N ILE A 2 5.16 -4.16 24.37
CA ILE A 2 5.78 -4.95 25.45
C ILE A 2 5.88 -6.40 24.92
N ASN A 3 7.03 -7.07 25.04
CA ASN A 3 7.27 -8.47 24.64
C ASN A 3 6.68 -8.87 23.25
N PRO A 4 7.27 -8.38 22.14
CA PRO A 4 6.72 -8.56 20.81
C PRO A 4 6.62 -10.03 20.37
N GLU A 5 7.55 -10.89 20.79
CA GLU A 5 7.57 -12.31 20.36
C GLU A 5 6.31 -13.08 20.77
N ARG A 6 5.70 -12.72 21.90
CA ARG A 6 4.49 -13.37 22.42
C ARG A 6 3.23 -12.55 22.14
N ASN A 7 3.30 -11.23 22.30
CA ASN A 7 2.12 -10.38 22.22
C ASN A 7 1.68 -10.13 20.77
N LEU A 8 2.62 -10.06 19.82
CA LEU A 8 2.28 -9.85 18.41
C LEU A 8 1.41 -10.97 17.83
N PRO A 9 1.76 -12.27 17.95
CA PRO A 9 0.88 -13.34 17.43
C PRO A 9 -0.45 -13.42 18.17
N LEU A 10 -0.48 -13.18 19.49
CA LEU A 10 -1.72 -13.17 20.27
C LEU A 10 -2.65 -12.04 19.82
N SER A 11 -2.12 -10.84 19.60
CA SER A 11 -2.90 -9.71 19.11
C SER A 11 -3.53 -10.00 17.75
N ILE A 12 -2.81 -10.66 16.83
CA ILE A 12 -3.34 -11.06 15.52
C ILE A 12 -4.45 -12.11 15.65
N ILE A 13 -4.25 -13.14 16.49
CA ILE A 13 -5.23 -14.21 16.70
C ILE A 13 -6.53 -13.68 17.32
N ILE A 14 -6.45 -12.66 18.17
CA ILE A 14 -7.63 -12.03 18.79
C ILE A 14 -8.29 -11.03 17.83
N SER A 15 -7.51 -10.20 17.13
CA SER A 15 -8.06 -9.15 16.28
C SER A 15 -8.75 -9.69 15.03
N MET A 16 -8.20 -10.73 14.38
CA MET A 16 -8.75 -11.27 13.13
C MET A 16 -10.20 -11.78 13.27
N PRO A 17 -10.55 -12.61 14.28
CA PRO A 17 -11.94 -13.03 14.50
C PRO A 17 -12.86 -11.86 14.85
N ILE A 18 -12.41 -10.91 15.68
CA ILE A 18 -13.22 -9.74 16.05
C ILE A 18 -13.60 -8.95 14.81
N VAL A 19 -12.62 -8.65 13.94
CA VAL A 19 -12.85 -7.94 12.69
C VAL A 19 -13.82 -8.73 11.79
N THR A 20 -13.64 -10.05 11.70
CA THR A 20 -14.53 -10.92 10.92
C THR A 20 -15.98 -10.89 11.44
N ILE A 21 -16.17 -10.97 12.76
CA ILE A 21 -17.49 -10.91 13.40
C ILE A 21 -18.16 -9.56 13.09
N VAL A 22 -17.43 -8.46 13.22
CA VAL A 22 -17.96 -7.12 12.92
C VAL A 22 -18.39 -7.04 11.45
N TYR A 23 -17.57 -7.51 10.50
CA TYR A 23 -17.94 -7.53 9.09
C TYR A 23 -19.18 -8.37 8.80
N VAL A 24 -19.30 -9.56 9.40
CA VAL A 24 -20.48 -10.43 9.22
C VAL A 24 -21.72 -9.77 9.81
N LEU A 25 -21.62 -9.16 10.99
CA LEU A 25 -22.74 -8.45 11.62
C LEU A 25 -23.18 -7.24 10.79
N THR A 26 -22.25 -6.48 10.21
CA THR A 26 -22.57 -5.35 9.31
C THR A 26 -23.29 -5.83 8.06
N ASN A 27 -22.80 -6.89 7.40
CA ASN A 27 -23.48 -7.46 6.23
C ASN A 27 -24.86 -8.01 6.57
N LEU A 28 -25.01 -8.66 7.73
CA LEU A 28 -26.31 -9.14 8.22
C LEU A 28 -27.28 -7.96 8.44
N ALA A 29 -26.82 -6.85 9.00
CA ALA A 29 -27.62 -5.64 9.15
C ALA A 29 -28.06 -5.09 7.79
N TYR A 30 -27.21 -5.10 6.76
CA TYR A 30 -27.60 -4.67 5.41
C TYR A 30 -28.63 -5.60 4.76
N PHE A 31 -28.40 -6.91 4.76
CA PHE A 31 -29.31 -7.86 4.11
C PHE A 31 -30.68 -8.00 4.79
N THR A 32 -30.78 -7.68 6.08
CA THR A 32 -32.08 -7.73 6.80
C THR A 32 -32.92 -6.48 6.57
N THR A 33 -32.33 -5.39 6.08
CA THR A 33 -32.98 -4.08 6.02
C THR A 33 -33.17 -3.57 4.60
N ILE A 34 -32.21 -3.82 3.71
CA ILE A 34 -32.24 -3.37 2.32
C ILE A 34 -32.41 -4.60 1.42
N SER A 35 -33.28 -4.51 0.41
CA SER A 35 -33.41 -5.59 -0.59
C SER A 35 -32.12 -5.73 -1.42
N PRO A 36 -31.77 -6.93 -1.89
CA PRO A 36 -30.55 -7.14 -2.68
C PRO A 36 -30.49 -6.27 -3.95
N GLU A 37 -31.64 -6.01 -4.58
CA GLU A 37 -31.75 -5.16 -5.76
C GLU A 37 -31.35 -3.72 -5.44
N ALA A 38 -31.90 -3.15 -4.36
CA ALA A 38 -31.56 -1.79 -3.93
C ALA A 38 -30.11 -1.65 -3.45
N MET A 39 -29.49 -2.74 -2.95
CA MET A 39 -28.07 -2.73 -2.59
C MET A 39 -27.14 -2.65 -3.80
N ILE A 40 -27.52 -3.24 -4.94
CA ILE A 40 -26.70 -3.23 -6.16
C ILE A 40 -26.79 -1.87 -6.85
N GLU A 41 -27.94 -1.20 -6.78
CA GLU A 41 -28.13 0.13 -7.36
C GLU A 41 -27.52 1.25 -6.51
N SER A 42 -27.37 1.05 -5.19
CA SER A 42 -26.83 2.06 -4.29
C SER A 42 -25.31 2.08 -4.27
N GLU A 43 -24.70 3.19 -4.70
CA GLU A 43 -23.26 3.45 -4.55
C GLU A 43 -22.82 3.54 -3.08
N ALA A 44 -23.75 3.89 -2.18
CA ALA A 44 -23.48 4.14 -0.76
C ALA A 44 -24.49 3.41 0.15
N VAL A 45 -24.38 2.08 0.20
CA VAL A 45 -25.26 1.19 0.99
C VAL A 45 -25.42 1.64 2.45
N ALA A 46 -24.36 2.14 3.08
CA ALA A 46 -24.40 2.62 4.45
C ALA A 46 -25.34 3.83 4.64
N VAL A 47 -25.37 4.75 3.67
CA VAL A 47 -26.23 5.94 3.73
C VAL A 47 -27.68 5.54 3.53
N SER A 48 -27.97 4.66 2.56
CA SER A 48 -29.31 4.10 2.35
C SER A 48 -29.83 3.37 3.60
N PHE A 49 -28.96 2.66 4.31
CA PHE A 49 -29.30 2.05 5.61
C PHE A 49 -29.71 3.10 6.65
N GLY A 50 -28.96 4.21 6.71
CA GLY A 50 -29.22 5.33 7.61
C GLY A 50 -30.56 6.03 7.29
N GLU A 51 -30.87 6.22 6.01
CA GLU A 51 -32.14 6.82 5.58
C GLU A 51 -33.34 5.97 6.02
N TYR A 52 -33.22 4.64 5.91
CA TYR A 52 -34.30 3.72 6.27
C TYR A 52 -34.56 3.65 7.79
N HIS A 53 -33.52 3.74 8.63
CA HIS A 53 -33.65 3.54 10.08
C HIS A 53 -33.67 4.83 10.92
N LEU A 54 -32.88 5.83 10.53
CA LEU A 54 -32.56 6.96 11.42
C LEU A 54 -33.38 8.20 11.13
N GLY A 55 -34.07 8.27 9.99
CA GLY A 55 -34.93 9.39 9.60
C GLY A 55 -34.22 10.74 9.78
N VAL A 56 -34.63 11.51 10.80
CA VAL A 56 -34.06 12.82 11.16
C VAL A 56 -32.55 12.77 11.48
N MET A 57 -32.05 11.64 11.99
CA MET A 57 -30.64 11.46 12.35
C MET A 57 -29.79 10.86 11.22
N CYS A 58 -30.33 10.77 9.99
CA CYS A 58 -29.64 10.18 8.85
C CYS A 58 -28.29 10.85 8.53
N TRP A 59 -28.15 12.16 8.79
CA TRP A 59 -26.92 12.92 8.53
C TRP A 59 -25.69 12.41 9.30
N LEU A 60 -25.89 11.67 10.41
CA LEU A 60 -24.78 11.14 11.20
C LEU A 60 -23.96 10.08 10.44
N ILE A 61 -24.63 9.23 9.66
CA ILE A 61 -23.98 8.13 8.94
C ILE A 61 -22.94 8.65 7.92
N PRO A 62 -23.27 9.54 6.98
CA PRO A 62 -22.29 10.06 6.03
C PRO A 62 -21.16 10.83 6.72
N VAL A 63 -21.43 11.51 7.85
CA VAL A 63 -20.38 12.18 8.64
C VAL A 63 -19.39 11.19 9.22
N PHE A 64 -19.86 10.13 9.89
CA PHE A 64 -18.95 9.12 10.46
C PHE A 64 -18.20 8.31 9.39
N VAL A 65 -18.88 7.96 8.30
CA VAL A 65 -18.24 7.29 7.16
C VAL A 65 -17.18 8.19 6.53
N GLY A 66 -17.49 9.48 6.33
CA GLY A 66 -16.55 10.46 5.80
C GLY A 66 -15.31 10.64 6.70
N LEU A 67 -15.50 10.75 8.01
CA LEU A 67 -14.40 10.83 8.98
C LEU A 67 -13.53 9.56 8.97
N SER A 68 -14.14 8.38 8.81
CA SER A 68 -13.42 7.11 8.69
C SER A 68 -12.54 7.06 7.44
N CYS A 69 -13.11 7.41 6.28
CA CYS A 69 -12.38 7.49 5.00
C CYS A 69 -11.23 8.50 5.08
N PHE A 70 -11.47 9.67 5.66
CA PHE A 70 -10.43 10.69 5.87
C PHE A 70 -9.28 10.17 6.75
N GLY A 71 -9.61 9.48 7.85
CA GLY A 71 -8.62 8.85 8.72
C GLY A 71 -7.77 7.79 8.02
N ALA A 72 -8.40 6.94 7.19
CA ALA A 72 -7.71 5.89 6.44
C ALA A 72 -6.72 6.46 5.41
N VAL A 73 -7.10 7.51 4.66
CA VAL A 73 -6.23 8.18 3.70
C VAL A 73 -5.05 8.86 4.42
N ASN A 74 -5.32 9.56 5.53
CA ASN A 74 -4.27 10.20 6.33
C ASN A 74 -3.24 9.18 6.87
N GLY A 75 -3.69 8.02 7.38
CA GLY A 75 -2.81 6.95 7.81
C GLY A 75 -1.96 6.35 6.67
N SER A 76 -2.55 6.25 5.47
CA SER A 76 -1.88 5.76 4.27
C SER A 76 -0.78 6.72 3.79
N LEU A 77 -1.01 8.03 3.89
CA LEU A 77 0.00 9.06 3.55
C LEU A 77 1.24 8.96 4.44
N PHE A 78 1.07 8.77 5.76
CA PHE A 78 2.20 8.60 6.67
C PHE A 78 3.02 7.34 6.37
N THR A 79 2.35 6.25 6.00
CA THR A 79 3.03 4.98 5.71
C THR A 79 3.79 5.05 4.38
N SER A 80 3.18 5.66 3.36
CA SER A 80 3.79 5.84 2.03
C SER A 80 5.04 6.71 2.10
N ALA A 81 4.99 7.82 2.84
CA ALA A 81 6.13 8.70 3.08
C ALA A 81 7.35 7.95 3.65
N ARG A 82 7.13 7.05 4.63
CA ARG A 82 8.19 6.24 5.23
C ARG A 82 8.79 5.23 4.24
N LEU A 83 7.97 4.66 3.36
CA LEU A 83 8.42 3.73 2.33
C LEU A 83 9.36 4.42 1.33
N PHE A 84 8.99 5.62 0.83
CA PHE A 84 9.84 6.39 -0.07
C PHE A 84 11.15 6.82 0.58
N TYR A 85 11.11 7.23 1.85
CA TYR A 85 12.31 7.58 2.62
C TYR A 85 13.27 6.40 2.77
N ALA A 86 12.76 5.21 3.11
CA ALA A 86 13.58 4.00 3.23
C ALA A 86 14.17 3.57 1.88
N GLY A 87 13.37 3.58 0.80
CA GLY A 87 13.86 3.23 -0.54
C GLY A 87 14.91 4.21 -1.09
N ALA A 88 14.80 5.50 -0.75
CA ALA A 88 15.82 6.50 -1.08
C ALA A 88 17.11 6.29 -0.25
N ARG A 89 17.00 5.84 1.00
CA ARG A 89 18.15 5.52 1.87
C ARG A 89 18.96 4.34 1.34
N GLU A 90 18.29 3.32 0.80
CA GLU A 90 18.92 2.16 0.16
C GLU A 90 19.43 2.45 -1.28
N GLY A 91 19.30 3.70 -1.76
CA GLY A 91 19.77 4.11 -3.08
C GLY A 91 18.94 3.56 -4.25
N GLN A 92 17.80 2.93 -3.98
CA GLN A 92 16.90 2.36 -4.97
C GLN A 92 16.02 3.43 -5.64
N LEU A 93 15.74 4.51 -4.92
CA LEU A 93 14.95 5.64 -5.41
C LEU A 93 15.81 6.92 -5.54
N PRO A 94 15.41 7.87 -6.40
CA PRO A 94 16.05 9.18 -6.48
C PRO A 94 16.12 9.87 -5.10
N ALA A 95 17.29 10.41 -4.76
CA ALA A 95 17.52 11.03 -3.44
C ALA A 95 16.57 12.21 -3.14
N ALA A 96 15.99 12.83 -4.17
CA ALA A 96 15.01 13.90 -4.05
C ALA A 96 13.72 13.46 -3.31
N LEU A 97 13.30 12.20 -3.47
CA LEU A 97 12.11 11.66 -2.81
C LEU A 97 12.34 11.36 -1.32
N GLY A 98 13.60 11.25 -0.89
CA GLY A 98 13.99 11.06 0.51
C GLY A 98 14.29 12.35 1.28
N LEU A 99 14.05 13.52 0.67
CA LEU A 99 14.28 14.81 1.31
C LEU A 99 13.24 15.09 2.40
N VAL A 100 13.71 15.63 3.53
CA VAL A 100 12.89 15.99 4.68
C VAL A 100 13.07 17.47 4.98
N HIS A 101 11.96 18.16 5.24
CA HIS A 101 11.96 19.59 5.57
C HIS A 101 12.64 19.82 6.93
N THR A 102 13.45 20.87 7.07
CA THR A 102 14.22 21.08 8.31
C THR A 102 13.36 21.46 9.50
N ASP A 103 12.32 22.27 9.28
CA ASP A 103 11.62 22.92 10.38
C ASP A 103 10.39 22.10 10.82
N LEU A 104 9.73 21.46 9.85
CA LEU A 104 8.53 20.64 10.06
C LEU A 104 8.82 19.13 10.12
N PHE A 105 10.05 18.71 9.77
CA PHE A 105 10.44 17.30 9.69
C PHE A 105 9.51 16.44 8.80
N THR A 106 8.90 17.05 7.78
CA THR A 106 7.97 16.39 6.85
C THR A 106 8.64 16.07 5.51
N PRO A 107 8.44 14.86 4.95
CA PRO A 107 8.98 14.47 3.65
C PRO A 107 8.09 14.96 2.50
N VAL A 108 8.03 16.28 2.31
CA VAL A 108 7.14 16.95 1.36
C VAL A 108 7.23 16.41 -0.08
N PRO A 109 8.42 16.17 -0.68
CA PRO A 109 8.48 15.69 -2.06
C PRO A 109 7.83 14.31 -2.27
N SER A 110 7.95 13.42 -1.28
CA SER A 110 7.30 12.10 -1.33
C SER A 110 5.78 12.20 -1.26
N LEU A 111 5.26 13.15 -0.48
CA LEU A 111 3.83 13.39 -0.34
C LEU A 111 3.24 14.00 -1.61
N ILE A 112 3.94 14.96 -2.23
CA ILE A 112 3.54 15.54 -3.53
C ILE A 112 3.50 14.44 -4.58
N PHE A 113 4.54 13.60 -4.66
CA PHE A 113 4.58 12.48 -5.61
C PHE A 113 3.42 11.50 -5.40
N THR A 114 3.13 11.13 -4.15
CA THR A 114 2.00 10.25 -3.81
C THR A 114 0.67 10.90 -4.18
N CYS A 115 0.51 12.21 -3.93
CA CYS A 115 -0.69 12.96 -4.29
C CYS A 115 -0.90 13.00 -5.80
N CYS A 116 0.15 13.28 -6.59
CA CYS A 116 0.08 13.26 -8.05
C CYS A 116 -0.34 11.88 -8.57
N LEU A 117 0.25 10.80 -8.04
CA LEU A 117 -0.15 9.44 -8.41
C LEU A 117 -1.61 9.14 -8.05
N SER A 118 -2.05 9.53 -6.84
CA SER A 118 -3.45 9.35 -6.43
C SER A 118 -4.42 10.11 -7.34
N MET A 119 -4.08 11.34 -7.75
CA MET A 119 -4.89 12.11 -8.70
C MET A 119 -4.95 11.43 -10.08
N MET A 120 -3.85 10.82 -10.55
CA MET A 120 -3.87 10.06 -11.80
C MET A 120 -4.84 8.87 -11.74
N TYR A 121 -4.85 8.12 -10.63
CA TYR A 121 -5.80 7.02 -10.44
C TYR A 121 -7.24 7.50 -10.25
N ALA A 122 -7.45 8.68 -9.66
CA ALA A 122 -8.78 9.27 -9.46
C ALA A 122 -9.51 9.66 -10.76
N VAL A 123 -8.79 9.76 -11.89
CA VAL A 123 -9.41 9.98 -13.22
C VAL A 123 -10.14 8.73 -13.72
N SER A 124 -9.84 7.55 -13.16
CA SER A 124 -10.50 6.29 -13.51
C SER A 124 -12.00 6.37 -13.20
N GLN A 125 -12.84 6.02 -14.18
CA GLN A 125 -14.30 6.16 -14.07
C GLN A 125 -14.96 5.05 -13.23
N ASP A 126 -14.29 3.91 -13.06
CA ASP A 126 -14.84 2.76 -12.34
C ASP A 126 -13.97 2.35 -11.14
N ILE A 127 -14.59 2.36 -9.96
CA ILE A 127 -13.97 1.98 -8.70
C ILE A 127 -13.65 0.47 -8.69
N PHE A 128 -14.50 -0.37 -9.28
CA PHE A 128 -14.28 -1.82 -9.30
C PHE A 128 -13.05 -2.20 -10.11
N SER A 129 -12.83 -1.55 -11.26
CA SER A 129 -11.61 -1.68 -12.07
C SER A 129 -10.35 -1.35 -11.27
N VAL A 130 -10.36 -0.25 -10.50
CA VAL A 130 -9.23 0.13 -9.63
C VAL A 130 -9.02 -0.88 -8.50
N ILE A 131 -10.09 -1.39 -7.89
CA ILE A 131 -10.03 -2.44 -6.86
C ILE A 131 -9.43 -3.73 -7.43
N ASN A 132 -9.82 -4.14 -8.64
CA ASN A 132 -9.30 -5.34 -9.30
C ASN A 132 -7.80 -5.20 -9.60
N LEU A 133 -7.39 -4.04 -10.13
CA LEU A 133 -5.98 -3.71 -10.36
C LEU A 133 -5.18 -3.76 -9.05
N PHE A 134 -5.66 -3.11 -7.99
CA PHE A 134 -4.99 -3.09 -6.69
C PHE A 134 -4.91 -4.49 -6.04
N SER A 135 -5.98 -5.27 -6.15
CA SER A 135 -6.05 -6.64 -5.62
C SER A 135 -5.01 -7.52 -6.29
N PHE A 136 -4.88 -7.44 -7.63
CA PHE A 136 -3.88 -8.16 -8.38
C PHE A 136 -2.45 -7.89 -7.86
N PHE A 137 -2.07 -6.62 -7.70
CA PHE A 137 -0.77 -6.25 -7.13
C PHE A 137 -0.56 -6.78 -5.71
N THR A 138 -1.59 -6.69 -4.88
CA THR A 138 -1.54 -7.11 -3.48
C THR A 138 -1.29 -8.61 -3.37
N TRP A 139 -2.03 -9.42 -4.12
CA TRP A 139 -1.88 -10.88 -4.10
C TRP A 139 -0.51 -11.34 -4.62
N ILE A 140 0.01 -10.67 -5.64
CA ILE A 140 1.36 -10.92 -6.17
C ILE A 140 2.44 -10.61 -5.14
N TRP A 141 2.41 -9.43 -4.51
CA TRP A 141 3.44 -9.06 -3.53
C TRP A 141 3.37 -9.87 -2.25
N VAL A 142 2.17 -10.08 -1.70
CA VAL A 142 1.99 -10.89 -0.49
C VAL A 142 2.36 -12.35 -0.77
N GLY A 143 1.96 -12.88 -1.93
CA GLY A 143 2.32 -14.23 -2.37
C GLY A 143 3.83 -14.42 -2.47
N MET A 144 4.56 -13.49 -3.11
CA MET A 144 6.01 -13.53 -3.18
C MET A 144 6.70 -13.37 -1.82
N ALA A 145 6.18 -12.53 -0.93
CA ALA A 145 6.75 -12.35 0.40
C ALA A 145 6.69 -13.66 1.22
N ILE A 146 5.56 -14.37 1.15
CA ILE A 146 5.36 -15.63 1.88
C ILE A 146 6.08 -16.79 1.18
N ALA A 147 6.14 -16.80 -0.15
CA ALA A 147 6.99 -17.74 -0.89
C ALA A 147 8.48 -17.55 -0.52
N GLY A 148 8.93 -16.30 -0.35
CA GLY A 148 10.25 -15.97 0.17
C GLY A 148 10.50 -16.48 1.59
N LEU A 149 9.48 -16.40 2.46
CA LEU A 149 9.53 -17.00 3.80
C LEU A 149 9.68 -18.54 3.74
N LEU A 150 8.92 -19.21 2.86
CA LEU A 150 9.05 -20.65 2.64
C LEU A 150 10.44 -21.00 2.08
N TRP A 151 10.94 -20.24 1.12
CA TRP A 151 12.28 -20.43 0.57
C TRP A 151 13.37 -20.26 1.64
N LEU A 152 13.27 -19.22 2.46
CA LEU A 152 14.20 -18.98 3.57
C LEU A 152 14.13 -20.09 4.63
N ARG A 153 12.96 -20.73 4.77
CA ARG A 153 12.76 -21.87 5.67
C ARG A 153 13.65 -23.06 5.30
N PHE A 154 13.78 -23.35 4.00
CA PHE A 154 14.62 -24.43 3.47
C PHE A 154 16.09 -24.05 3.35
N LYS A 155 16.41 -22.83 2.86
CA LYS A 155 17.79 -22.44 2.56
C LYS A 155 18.63 -22.05 3.79
N LYS A 156 18.01 -21.49 4.83
CA LYS A 156 18.70 -21.04 6.07
C LYS A 156 17.93 -21.52 7.31
N PRO A 157 18.00 -22.81 7.64
CA PRO A 157 17.26 -23.39 8.77
C PRO A 157 17.74 -22.86 10.14
N ASP A 158 19.03 -22.53 10.27
CA ASP A 158 19.67 -22.20 11.56
C ASP A 158 19.41 -20.77 12.06
N LEU A 159 18.66 -19.95 11.31
CA LEU A 159 18.31 -18.60 11.75
C LEU A 159 17.40 -18.67 12.99
N ARG A 160 17.72 -17.86 14.02
CA ARG A 160 16.87 -17.71 15.21
C ARG A 160 15.52 -17.12 14.80
N ARG A 161 14.48 -17.96 14.83
CA ARG A 161 13.09 -17.56 14.54
C ARG A 161 12.31 -17.48 15.86
N PRO A 162 12.00 -16.27 16.37
CA PRO A 162 11.29 -16.11 17.63
C PRO A 162 9.84 -16.60 17.55
N ILE A 163 9.21 -16.52 16.38
CA ILE A 163 7.87 -17.03 16.12
C ILE A 163 7.97 -18.16 15.10
N LYS A 164 7.52 -19.36 15.48
CA LYS A 164 7.47 -20.53 14.61
C LYS A 164 6.02 -20.92 14.37
N VAL A 165 5.57 -20.81 13.13
CA VAL A 165 4.26 -21.29 12.69
C VAL A 165 4.38 -22.65 11.98
N TYR A 166 3.32 -23.45 12.04
CA TYR A 166 3.24 -24.71 11.29
C TYR A 166 3.39 -24.46 9.80
N LEU A 167 4.13 -25.33 9.10
CA LEU A 167 4.48 -25.16 7.69
C LEU A 167 3.25 -25.18 6.77
N PHE A 168 2.18 -25.87 7.18
CA PHE A 168 0.93 -25.93 6.44
C PHE A 168 0.33 -24.54 6.18
N ILE A 169 0.34 -23.64 7.17
CA ILE A 169 -0.28 -22.30 7.08
C ILE A 169 0.29 -21.46 5.92
N PRO A 170 1.62 -21.22 5.82
CA PRO A 170 2.17 -20.46 4.70
C PRO A 170 2.03 -21.18 3.35
N VAL A 171 2.03 -22.53 3.32
CA VAL A 171 1.83 -23.29 2.08
C VAL A 171 0.41 -23.10 1.56
N THR A 172 -0.61 -23.29 2.41
CA THR A 172 -2.00 -23.05 2.01
C THR A 172 -2.22 -21.60 1.59
N PHE A 173 -1.57 -20.64 2.26
CA PHE A 173 -1.69 -19.23 1.91
C PHE A 173 -1.12 -18.93 0.52
N VAL A 174 0.06 -19.46 0.18
CA VAL A 174 0.65 -19.30 -1.17
C VAL A 174 -0.26 -19.92 -2.23
N VAL A 175 -0.82 -21.10 -1.98
CA VAL A 175 -1.79 -21.73 -2.89
C VAL A 175 -3.02 -20.85 -3.09
N SER A 176 -3.57 -20.27 -2.02
CA SER A 176 -4.68 -19.32 -2.11
C SER A 176 -4.31 -18.05 -2.89
N CYS A 177 -3.11 -17.49 -2.71
CA CYS A 177 -2.65 -16.35 -3.50
C CYS A 177 -2.54 -16.69 -4.99
N VAL A 178 -1.97 -17.84 -5.33
CA VAL A 178 -1.88 -18.29 -6.73
C VAL A 178 -3.28 -18.46 -7.33
N PHE A 179 -4.20 -19.08 -6.58
CA PHE A 179 -5.59 -19.22 -7.00
C PHE A 179 -6.25 -17.84 -7.23
N MET A 180 -6.10 -16.89 -6.31
CA MET A 180 -6.64 -15.54 -6.46
C MET A 180 -6.08 -14.82 -7.69
N ILE A 181 -4.78 -14.96 -7.96
CA ILE A 181 -4.15 -14.36 -9.16
C ILE A 181 -4.76 -14.95 -10.44
N VAL A 182 -4.95 -16.27 -10.50
CA VAL A 182 -5.58 -16.94 -11.66
C VAL A 182 -7.02 -16.47 -11.85
N VAL A 183 -7.78 -16.36 -10.76
CA VAL A 183 -9.16 -15.84 -10.80
C VAL A 183 -9.17 -14.37 -11.26
N SER A 184 -8.25 -13.53 -10.81
CA SER A 184 -8.14 -12.15 -11.26
C SER A 184 -7.89 -12.04 -12.77
N PHE A 185 -7.05 -12.92 -13.35
CA PHE A 185 -6.85 -12.98 -14.80
C PHE A 185 -8.11 -13.38 -15.56
N TRP A 186 -8.96 -14.22 -14.97
CA TRP A 186 -10.21 -14.65 -15.59
C TRP A 186 -11.32 -13.59 -15.47
N ALA A 187 -11.39 -12.90 -14.32
CA ALA A 187 -12.41 -11.89 -14.05
C ALA A 187 -12.12 -10.55 -14.76
N ALA A 188 -10.85 -10.14 -14.81
CA ALA A 188 -10.43 -8.79 -15.21
C ALA A 188 -9.09 -8.84 -15.97
N PRO A 189 -9.05 -9.43 -17.19
CA PRO A 189 -7.81 -9.66 -17.92
C PRO A 189 -7.12 -8.35 -18.35
N PHE A 190 -7.91 -7.31 -18.69
CA PHE A 190 -7.36 -6.04 -19.15
C PHE A 190 -6.59 -5.31 -18.02
N GLU A 191 -7.19 -5.25 -16.83
CA GLU A 191 -6.63 -4.66 -15.63
C GLU A 191 -5.36 -5.42 -15.20
N CYS A 192 -5.38 -6.76 -15.26
CA CYS A 192 -4.21 -7.58 -14.95
C CYS A 192 -3.07 -7.39 -15.97
N LEU A 193 -3.39 -7.19 -17.25
CA LEU A 193 -2.39 -6.88 -18.29
C LEU A 193 -1.77 -5.50 -18.07
N VAL A 194 -2.58 -4.49 -17.74
CA VAL A 194 -2.08 -3.15 -17.36
C VAL A 194 -1.23 -3.23 -16.10
N GLY A 195 -1.67 -3.97 -15.08
CA GLY A 195 -0.88 -4.20 -13.87
C GLY A 195 0.47 -4.84 -14.17
N SER A 196 0.47 -5.89 -14.99
CA SER A 196 1.69 -6.58 -15.43
C SER A 196 2.61 -5.67 -16.24
N SER A 197 2.06 -4.82 -17.12
CA SER A 197 2.83 -3.86 -17.92
C SER A 197 3.43 -2.74 -17.09
N ILE A 198 2.89 -2.44 -15.90
CA ILE A 198 3.51 -1.51 -14.93
C ILE A 198 4.67 -2.19 -14.18
N ILE A 199 4.58 -3.49 -13.87
CA ILE A 199 5.63 -4.24 -13.15
C ILE A 199 6.84 -4.50 -14.04
N LEU A 200 6.60 -4.92 -15.29
CA LEU A 200 7.65 -5.37 -16.21
C LEU A 200 8.77 -4.32 -16.43
N PRO A 201 8.48 -3.01 -16.63
CA PRO A 201 9.48 -1.94 -16.71
C PRO A 201 10.27 -1.70 -15.43
N GLY A 202 9.76 -2.14 -14.26
CA GLY A 202 10.49 -2.06 -13.00
C GLY A 202 11.80 -2.85 -13.01
N PHE A 203 11.83 -3.98 -13.72
CA PHE A 203 13.04 -4.81 -13.86
C PHE A 203 14.17 -4.13 -14.68
N PRO A 204 13.95 -3.62 -15.90
CA PRO A 204 14.98 -2.86 -16.62
C PRO A 204 15.33 -1.53 -15.92
N ALA A 205 14.38 -0.85 -15.28
CA ALA A 205 14.67 0.34 -14.48
C ALA A 205 15.62 0.03 -13.31
N TYR A 206 15.42 -1.09 -12.62
CA TYR A 206 16.31 -1.56 -11.55
C TYR A 206 17.72 -1.87 -12.08
N LEU A 207 17.84 -2.55 -13.22
CA LEU A 207 19.14 -2.86 -13.83
C LEU A 207 19.89 -1.60 -14.28
N LEU A 208 19.19 -0.63 -14.88
CA LEU A 208 19.75 0.65 -15.30
C LEU A 208 20.16 1.55 -14.12
N GLY A 209 19.42 1.50 -13.02
CA GLY A 209 19.69 2.29 -11.82
C GLY A 209 20.85 1.78 -10.97
N PHE A 210 20.97 0.45 -10.83
CA PHE A 210 21.88 -0.19 -9.86
C PHE A 210 23.06 -0.95 -10.50
N LYS A 211 22.84 -1.65 -11.62
CA LYS A 211 23.82 -2.60 -12.18
C LYS A 211 24.64 -2.04 -13.35
N CYS A 212 24.06 -1.17 -14.17
CA CYS A 212 24.78 -0.45 -15.22
C CYS A 212 25.33 0.87 -14.68
N LYS A 213 26.62 1.18 -14.93
CA LYS A 213 27.16 2.54 -14.73
C LYS A 213 26.21 3.54 -15.40
N LYS A 214 25.57 4.41 -14.61
CA LYS A 214 24.55 5.38 -15.08
C LYS A 214 24.98 5.97 -16.43
N PRO A 215 24.24 5.73 -17.53
CA PRO A 215 24.61 6.27 -18.83
C PRO A 215 24.69 7.79 -18.75
N ARG A 216 25.62 8.42 -19.49
CA ARG A 216 25.93 9.86 -19.39
C ARG A 216 24.68 10.75 -19.48
N VAL A 217 23.67 10.33 -20.25
CA VAL A 217 22.36 11.02 -20.38
C VAL A 217 21.56 11.00 -19.08
N VAL A 218 21.46 9.85 -18.40
CA VAL A 218 20.77 9.73 -17.10
C VAL A 218 21.51 10.49 -16.01
N ARG A 219 22.85 10.56 -16.07
CA ARG A 219 23.65 11.41 -15.16
C ARG A 219 23.45 12.91 -15.42
N LYS A 220 23.23 13.30 -16.68
CA LYS A 220 22.96 14.69 -17.08
C LYS A 220 21.54 15.12 -16.69
N MET A 221 20.54 14.28 -16.96
CA MET A 221 19.14 14.45 -16.52
C MET A 221 19.03 14.46 -14.98
N LEU A 222 19.66 13.51 -14.28
CA LEU A 222 19.72 13.54 -12.80
C LEU A 222 20.49 14.75 -12.28
N GLY A 223 21.46 15.30 -13.04
CA GLY A 223 22.18 16.52 -12.72
C GLY A 223 21.31 17.76 -12.86
N GLU A 224 20.53 17.85 -13.95
CA GLU A 224 19.54 18.91 -14.20
C GLU A 224 18.42 18.86 -13.17
N TYR A 225 17.81 17.69 -12.93
CA TYR A 225 16.85 17.49 -11.83
C TYR A 225 17.44 17.79 -10.46
N ARG A 226 18.71 17.42 -10.19
CA ARG A 226 19.39 17.77 -8.93
C ARG A 226 19.59 19.28 -8.81
N THR A 227 19.82 20.00 -9.91
CA THR A 227 20.02 21.45 -9.92
C THR A 227 18.69 22.19 -9.72
N GLU A 228 17.62 21.73 -10.36
CA GLU A 228 16.26 22.21 -10.10
C GLU A 228 15.78 21.87 -8.69
N CYS A 229 16.01 20.64 -8.21
CA CYS A 229 15.73 20.28 -6.82
C CYS A 229 16.59 21.08 -5.83
N LEU A 230 17.84 21.43 -6.15
CA LEU A 230 18.69 22.32 -5.33
C LEU A 230 18.14 23.75 -5.31
N ASN A 231 17.56 24.24 -6.41
CA ASN A 231 16.86 25.51 -6.46
C ASN A 231 15.55 25.47 -5.66
N CYS A 232 14.77 24.39 -5.75
CA CYS A 232 13.62 24.17 -4.86
C CYS A 232 14.02 23.98 -3.39
N GLN A 233 15.17 23.35 -3.12
CA GLN A 233 15.73 23.14 -1.79
C GLN A 233 16.16 24.45 -1.14
N LYS A 234 16.71 25.40 -1.91
CA LYS A 234 17.00 26.77 -1.45
C LYS A 234 15.73 27.56 -1.14
N LEU A 235 14.64 27.29 -1.86
CA LEU A 235 13.34 27.93 -1.66
C LEU A 235 12.56 27.38 -0.45
N LEU A 236 12.85 26.15 -0.03
CA LEU A 236 12.04 25.41 0.96
C LEU A 236 12.85 24.74 2.09
N VAL A 237 14.08 25.18 2.38
CA VAL A 237 14.91 24.70 3.51
C VAL A 237 14.85 23.18 3.72
N PHE A 238 15.18 22.37 2.71
CA PHE A 238 15.27 20.91 2.85
C PHE A 238 16.70 20.47 3.18
N GLN A 239 16.89 19.48 4.06
CA GLN A 239 18.23 18.95 4.39
C GLN A 239 18.39 17.51 3.90
N LEU A 240 19.50 17.24 3.20
CA LEU A 240 19.95 15.88 2.88
C LEU A 240 20.54 15.26 4.16
N PHE A 241 19.81 14.36 4.81
CA PHE A 241 20.28 13.62 5.99
C PHE A 241 21.45 12.65 5.69
N PHE A 242 21.81 12.50 4.42
CA PHE A 242 22.80 11.53 3.93
C PHE A 242 24.25 11.84 4.36
N SER A 243 24.60 13.12 4.58
CA SER A 243 26.00 13.52 4.84
C SER A 243 26.52 13.16 6.24
N ARG A 244 25.67 12.65 7.16
CA ARG A 244 26.08 12.31 8.54
C ARG A 244 26.22 10.81 8.82
N ILE A 245 25.85 9.94 7.88
CA ILE A 245 25.88 8.47 8.08
C ILE A 245 27.00 7.78 7.28
N GLU A 246 27.57 8.42 6.24
CA GLU A 246 28.83 7.94 5.60
C GLU A 246 30.10 8.10 6.48
N LYS A 247 29.95 8.55 7.73
CA LYS A 247 31.04 8.70 8.71
C LYS A 247 30.99 7.70 9.88
N PHE A 248 30.17 6.66 9.80
CA PHE A 248 30.17 5.54 10.75
C PHE A 248 30.10 4.18 10.05
#